data_AF-U9TWQ5-F1
#
_entry.id   AF-U9TWQ5-F1
#
_cell.length_a   1.000
_cell.length_b   1.000
_cell.length_c   1.000
_cell.angle_alpha   90.00
_cell.angle_beta   90.00
_cell.angle_gamma   90.00
#
_symmetry.space_group_name_H-M   'P 1'
#
loop_
_entity.id
_entity.type
_entity.pdbx_description
1 polymer ?
#
loop_
_entity_poly.entity_id
_entity_poly.type
_entity_poly.pdbx_seq_one_letter_code
_entity_poly.pdbx_strand_id
1 'polypeptide(L)'
;MFNEYDEPKQQLFEFITKYCKKIRYFESGIPDDNNIYLFIENNQHNINYLTIEADFNSYTDCKELSSNVLQKLGQVLPYKLEYLCLILSFNTSDLEIFLERSQNTFIEKLLISNDDEMSVRNELFTLKDEKMEVVL
;
A
#
# COMPACT_ATOMS: atom_id res chain seq x y z
N MET A 1 -12.38 1.65 -21.00
CA MET A 1 -11.70 1.01 -22.15
C MET A 1 -10.60 0.18 -21.50
N PHE A 2 -10.70 -1.15 -21.54
CA PHE A 2 -9.68 -2.02 -20.93
C PHE A 2 -8.37 -1.80 -21.69
N ASN A 3 -7.29 -1.45 -20.99
CA ASN A 3 -5.99 -1.29 -21.63
C ASN A 3 -5.48 -2.68 -22.02
N GLU A 4 -5.12 -2.86 -23.28
CA GLU A 4 -4.55 -4.11 -23.82
C GLU A 4 -3.26 -4.55 -23.08
N TYR A 5 -2.70 -3.67 -22.25
CA TYR A 5 -1.54 -3.89 -21.37
C TYR A 5 -1.87 -4.49 -19.99
N ASP A 6 -3.14 -4.56 -19.58
CA ASP A 6 -3.53 -5.08 -18.26
C ASP A 6 -3.55 -6.62 -18.23
N GLU A 7 -3.87 -7.26 -19.36
CA GLU A 7 -3.97 -8.72 -19.48
C GLU A 7 -2.63 -9.45 -19.27
N PRO A 8 -1.48 -9.00 -19.84
CA PRO A 8 -0.18 -9.60 -19.55
C PRO A 8 0.25 -9.49 -18.08
N LYS A 9 -0.12 -8.40 -17.40
CA LYS A 9 0.20 -8.20 -15.97
C LYS A 9 -0.61 -9.12 -15.09
N GLN A 10 -1.91 -9.26 -15.35
CA GLN A 10 -2.77 -10.18 -14.61
C GLN A 10 -2.26 -11.62 -14.71
N GLN A 11 -1.94 -12.07 -15.93
CA GLN A 11 -1.37 -13.40 -16.16
C GLN A 11 -0.05 -13.60 -15.39
N LEU A 12 0.82 -12.58 -15.35
CA LEU A 12 2.05 -12.64 -14.57
C LEU A 12 1.78 -12.84 -13.07
N PHE A 13 0.86 -12.08 -12.49
CA PHE A 13 0.49 -12.23 -11.08
C PHE A 13 -0.14 -13.59 -10.76
N GLU A 14 -0.96 -14.14 -11.67
CA GLU A 14 -1.48 -15.50 -11.56
C GLU A 14 -0.36 -16.53 -11.55
N PHE A 15 0.63 -16.40 -12.45
CA PHE A 15 1.79 -17.30 -12.48
C PHE A 15 2.67 -17.20 -11.24
N ILE A 16 2.96 -15.98 -10.79
CA ILE A 16 3.73 -15.74 -9.55
C ILE A 16 3.00 -16.38 -8.37
N THR A 17 1.69 -16.12 -8.21
CA THR A 17 0.88 -16.71 -7.14
C THR A 17 0.83 -18.24 -7.23
N LYS A 18 0.80 -18.79 -8.45
CA LYS A 18 0.77 -20.24 -8.67
C LYS A 18 2.07 -20.92 -8.25
N TYR A 19 3.22 -20.36 -8.60
CA TYR A 19 4.52 -21.04 -8.44
C TYR A 19 5.36 -20.52 -7.27
N CYS A 20 5.26 -19.24 -6.91
CA CYS A 20 6.07 -18.60 -5.89
C CYS A 20 5.38 -18.62 -4.51
N LYS A 21 5.39 -19.78 -3.84
CA LYS A 21 4.69 -19.98 -2.55
C LYS A 21 5.34 -19.38 -1.31
N LYS A 22 6.44 -18.64 -1.45
CA LYS A 22 7.26 -18.15 -0.32
C LYS A 22 7.65 -16.68 -0.47
N ILE A 23 6.88 -15.90 -1.24
CA ILE A 23 7.14 -14.47 -1.41
C ILE A 23 6.84 -13.79 -0.08
N ARG A 24 7.90 -13.28 0.55
CA ARG A 24 7.82 -12.53 1.81
C ARG A 24 7.85 -11.03 1.60
N TYR A 25 8.47 -10.58 0.52
CA TYR A 25 8.66 -9.18 0.20
C TYR A 25 7.91 -8.86 -1.09
N PHE A 26 7.07 -7.83 -1.02
CA PHE A 26 6.41 -7.29 -2.19
C PHE A 26 6.55 -5.78 -2.19
N GLU A 27 7.11 -5.27 -3.29
CA GLU A 27 7.26 -3.85 -3.55
C GLU A 27 6.50 -3.54 -4.81
N SER A 28 5.49 -2.69 -4.68
CA SER A 28 4.70 -2.22 -5.79
C SER A 28 5.24 -0.89 -6.30
N GLY A 29 5.42 -0.81 -7.62
CA GLY A 29 5.44 0.47 -8.33
C GLY A 29 4.01 1.02 -8.48
N ILE A 30 3.78 1.74 -9.60
CA ILE A 30 2.54 2.50 -9.91
C ILE A 30 1.27 1.80 -9.38
N PRO A 31 0.63 2.35 -8.34
CA PRO A 31 -0.35 1.63 -7.55
C PRO A 31 -1.80 1.68 -8.08
N ASP A 32 -1.99 2.07 -9.35
CA ASP A 32 -3.30 2.13 -10.04
C ASP A 32 -3.72 0.80 -10.70
N ASP A 33 -3.02 -0.29 -10.43
CA ASP A 33 -3.35 -1.60 -11.01
C ASP A 33 -4.13 -2.46 -10.01
N ASN A 34 -5.37 -2.84 -10.35
CA ASN A 34 -6.19 -3.77 -9.55
C ASN A 34 -5.47 -5.10 -9.27
N ASN A 35 -4.53 -5.49 -10.14
CA ASN A 35 -3.74 -6.71 -9.98
C ASN A 35 -2.86 -6.70 -8.73
N ILE A 36 -2.42 -5.53 -8.25
CA ILE A 36 -1.61 -5.41 -7.02
C ILE A 36 -2.43 -5.84 -5.80
N TYR A 37 -3.67 -5.36 -5.68
CA TYR A 37 -4.52 -5.70 -4.55
C TYR A 37 -4.92 -7.17 -4.56
N LEU A 38 -5.24 -7.71 -5.75
CA LEU A 38 -5.49 -9.15 -5.93
C LEU A 38 -4.25 -9.98 -5.57
N PHE A 39 -3.05 -9.52 -5.90
CA PHE A 39 -1.83 -10.22 -5.54
C PHE A 39 -1.61 -10.26 -4.03
N ILE A 40 -1.80 -9.12 -3.35
CA ILE A 40 -1.68 -9.03 -1.88
C ILE A 40 -2.72 -9.95 -1.24
N GLU A 41 -3.99 -9.87 -1.65
CA GLU A 41 -5.09 -10.69 -1.16
C GLU A 41 -4.81 -12.19 -1.31
N ASN A 42 -4.34 -12.62 -2.49
CA ASN A 42 -4.03 -14.03 -2.75
C ASN A 42 -2.80 -14.55 -2.00
N ASN A 43 -1.93 -13.65 -1.50
CA ASN A 43 -0.67 -14.00 -0.85
C ASN A 43 -0.60 -13.52 0.62
N GLN A 44 -1.74 -13.23 1.25
CA GLN A 44 -1.84 -12.74 2.63
C GLN A 44 -1.13 -13.60 3.68
N HIS A 45 -0.94 -14.90 3.43
CA HIS A 45 -0.24 -15.78 4.39
C HIS A 45 1.28 -15.79 4.23
N ASN A 46 1.81 -15.24 3.13
CA ASN A 46 3.23 -15.32 2.79
C ASN A 46 3.94 -13.97 2.88
N ILE A 47 3.24 -12.88 2.57
CA ILE A 47 3.79 -11.52 2.57
C ILE A 47 3.99 -11.05 4.02
N ASN A 48 5.23 -10.70 4.36
CA ASN A 48 5.60 -10.12 5.66
C ASN A 48 6.06 -8.66 5.52
N TYR A 49 6.54 -8.28 4.33
CA TYR A 49 7.08 -6.96 4.02
C TYR A 49 6.36 -6.42 2.79
N LEU A 50 5.76 -5.24 2.95
CA LEU A 50 5.01 -4.57 1.90
C LEU A 50 5.47 -3.13 1.75
N THR A 51 5.87 -2.75 0.53
CA THR A 51 6.20 -1.38 0.17
C THR A 51 5.33 -0.95 -1.00
N ILE A 52 4.64 0.19 -0.85
CA ILE A 52 3.88 0.84 -1.92
C ILE A 52 4.43 2.27 -2.09
N GLU A 53 4.94 2.55 -3.28
CA GLU A 53 5.49 3.85 -3.64
C GLU A 53 4.81 4.36 -4.92
N ALA A 54 4.28 5.58 -4.87
CA ALA A 54 3.78 6.25 -6.07
C ALA A 54 4.94 6.89 -6.83
N ASP A 55 5.04 6.65 -8.14
CA ASP A 55 6.02 7.33 -8.99
C ASP A 55 5.50 8.73 -9.35
N PHE A 56 6.06 9.75 -8.70
CA PHE A 56 5.69 11.16 -8.88
C PHE A 56 6.22 11.78 -10.19
N ASN A 57 6.90 11.02 -11.05
CA ASN A 57 7.45 11.55 -12.31
C ASN A 57 6.40 11.75 -13.44
N SER A 58 5.11 11.56 -13.18
CA SER A 58 4.05 11.66 -14.19
C SER A 58 3.07 12.79 -13.90
N TYR A 59 2.63 13.49 -14.96
CA TYR A 59 1.66 14.60 -14.96
C TYR A 59 0.23 14.23 -14.46
N THR A 60 0.09 13.12 -13.76
CA THR A 60 -1.16 12.56 -13.27
C THR A 60 -1.44 13.07 -11.86
N ASP A 61 -2.72 13.25 -11.51
CA ASP A 61 -3.13 13.73 -10.19
C ASP A 61 -2.78 12.68 -9.12
N CYS A 62 -1.57 12.79 -8.56
CA CYS A 62 -0.98 11.83 -7.64
C CYS A 62 -1.78 11.71 -6.34
N LYS A 63 -2.61 12.71 -6.01
CA LYS A 63 -3.47 12.70 -4.81
C LYS A 63 -4.67 11.79 -4.96
N GLU A 64 -5.36 11.86 -6.09
CA GLU A 64 -6.51 10.98 -6.35
C GLU A 64 -6.06 9.50 -6.39
N LEU A 65 -4.93 9.23 -7.05
CA LEU A 65 -4.34 7.89 -7.08
C LEU A 65 -4.01 7.41 -5.68
N SER A 66 -3.27 8.19 -4.89
CA SER A 66 -2.89 7.82 -3.52
C SER A 66 -4.09 7.60 -2.60
N SER A 67 -5.14 8.41 -2.72
CA SER A 67 -6.40 8.21 -1.97
C SER A 67 -7.04 6.86 -2.33
N ASN A 68 -7.13 6.54 -3.63
CA ASN A 68 -7.65 5.24 -4.08
C ASN A 68 -6.82 4.06 -3.56
N VAL A 69 -5.50 4.22 -3.53
CA VAL A 69 -4.57 3.21 -3.01
C VAL A 69 -4.80 2.97 -1.53
N LEU A 70 -4.80 4.02 -0.72
CA LEU A 70 -5.04 3.95 0.72
C LEU A 70 -6.39 3.27 1.03
N GLN A 71 -7.43 3.62 0.27
CA GLN A 71 -8.75 3.04 0.43
C GLN A 71 -8.83 1.53 0.10
N LYS A 72 -8.22 1.09 -1.00
CA LYS A 72 -8.22 -0.32 -1.43
C LYS A 72 -7.27 -1.16 -0.58
N LEU A 73 -6.07 -0.63 -0.31
CA LEU A 73 -5.03 -1.34 0.40
C LEU A 73 -5.48 -1.77 1.78
N GLY A 74 -6.10 -0.88 2.54
CA GLY A 74 -6.54 -1.19 3.90
C GLY A 74 -7.52 -2.36 4.00
N GLN A 75 -8.24 -2.70 2.92
CA GLN A 75 -9.17 -3.84 2.90
C GLN A 75 -8.50 -5.18 2.63
N VAL A 76 -7.37 -5.18 1.91
CA VAL A 76 -6.71 -6.40 1.42
C VAL A 76 -5.42 -6.73 2.15
N LEU A 77 -5.02 -5.91 3.13
CA LEU A 77 -3.79 -6.14 3.91
C LEU A 77 -3.79 -7.55 4.54
N PRO A 78 -2.61 -8.21 4.58
CA PRO A 78 -2.41 -9.42 5.37
C PRO A 78 -2.75 -9.20 6.84
N TYR A 79 -3.25 -10.21 7.55
CA TYR A 79 -3.54 -10.10 8.99
C TYR A 79 -2.32 -9.70 9.85
N LYS A 80 -1.10 -9.93 9.35
CA LYS A 80 0.15 -9.59 10.01
C LYS A 80 1.20 -9.15 8.99
N LEU A 81 1.86 -8.04 9.27
CA LEU A 81 3.04 -7.55 8.58
C LEU A 81 4.17 -7.26 9.56
N GLU A 82 5.40 -7.63 9.19
CA GLU A 82 6.62 -7.22 9.88
C GLU A 82 7.01 -5.78 9.48
N TYR A 83 6.69 -5.37 8.26
CA TYR A 83 6.96 -4.03 7.75
C TYR A 83 5.93 -3.60 6.71
N LEU A 84 5.38 -2.39 6.88
CA LEU A 84 4.58 -1.69 5.88
C LEU A 84 5.20 -0.32 5.61
N CYS A 85 5.49 -0.04 4.35
CA CYS A 85 6.02 1.25 3.88
C CYS A 85 5.08 1.84 2.83
N LEU A 86 4.58 3.04 3.11
CA LEU A 86 3.72 3.80 2.21
C LEU A 86 4.40 5.14 1.90
N ILE A 87 4.74 5.36 0.63
CA ILE A 87 5.29 6.62 0.13
C ILE A 87 4.33 7.13 -0.94
N LEU A 88 3.42 8.02 -0.54
CA LEU A 88 2.23 8.41 -1.30
C LEU A 88 1.96 9.90 -1.10
N SER A 89 1.14 10.54 -1.95
CA SER A 89 0.70 11.93 -1.78
C SER A 89 -0.76 11.97 -1.35
N PHE A 90 -1.06 12.24 -0.08
CA PHE A 90 -2.42 12.07 0.46
C PHE A 90 -2.81 13.16 1.46
N ASN A 91 -4.11 13.25 1.71
CA ASN A 91 -4.66 14.15 2.73
C ASN A 91 -4.85 13.37 4.04
N THR A 92 -4.91 14.07 5.18
CA THR A 92 -5.13 13.44 6.50
C THR A 92 -6.37 12.54 6.52
N SER A 93 -7.46 12.93 5.85
CA SER A 93 -8.69 12.13 5.77
C SER A 93 -8.48 10.78 5.06
N ASP A 94 -7.64 10.73 4.03
CA ASP A 94 -7.36 9.48 3.31
C ASP A 94 -6.58 8.51 4.21
N LEU A 95 -5.66 9.05 5.00
CA LEU A 95 -4.90 8.27 5.97
C LEU A 95 -5.80 7.72 7.08
N GLU A 96 -6.71 8.53 7.63
CA GLU A 96 -7.69 8.09 8.63
C GLU A 96 -8.52 6.92 8.12
N ILE A 97 -9.03 7.01 6.89
CA ILE A 97 -9.80 5.93 6.24
C ILE A 97 -8.94 4.68 6.09
N PHE A 98 -7.68 4.81 5.69
CA PHE A 98 -6.77 3.67 5.60
C PHE A 98 -6.55 2.99 6.95
N LEU A 99 -6.29 3.77 8.01
CA LEU A 99 -6.11 3.26 9.36
C LEU A 99 -7.38 2.55 9.85
N GLU A 100 -8.56 3.13 9.59
CA GLU A 100 -9.85 2.53 9.90
C GLU A 100 -10.11 1.24 9.10
N ARG A 101 -9.62 1.12 7.87
CA ARG A 101 -9.78 -0.14 7.12
C ARG A 101 -8.77 -1.20 7.56
N SER A 102 -7.62 -0.77 8.06
CA SER A 102 -6.49 -1.63 8.41
C SER A 102 -6.50 -2.13 9.86
N GLN A 103 -7.52 -1.84 10.66
CA GLN A 103 -7.54 -2.15 12.11
C GLN A 103 -7.38 -3.64 12.44
N ASN A 104 -7.74 -4.52 11.50
CA ASN A 104 -7.60 -5.97 11.67
C ASN A 104 -6.20 -6.50 11.29
N THR A 105 -5.30 -5.63 10.86
CA THR A 105 -3.93 -5.98 10.49
C THR A 105 -2.97 -5.59 11.61
N PHE A 106 -2.20 -6.55 12.11
CA PHE A 106 -1.07 -6.26 12.98
C PHE A 106 0.13 -5.81 12.15
N ILE A 107 0.67 -4.62 12.42
CA ILE A 107 1.85 -4.07 11.73
C ILE A 107 2.95 -3.82 12.76
N GLU A 108 4.05 -4.57 12.68
CA GLU A 108 5.17 -4.41 13.61
C GLU A 108 5.95 -3.10 13.38
N LYS A 109 6.14 -2.74 12.11
CA LYS A 109 6.82 -1.50 11.71
C LYS A 109 6.03 -0.85 10.59
N LEU A 110 5.51 0.34 10.87
CA LEU A 110 4.82 1.17 9.91
C LEU A 110 5.73 2.34 9.54
N LEU A 111 5.85 2.62 8.25
CA LEU A 111 6.43 3.85 7.72
C LEU A 111 5.42 4.45 6.75
N ILE A 112 5.07 5.70 6.98
CA ILE A 112 4.18 6.47 6.12
C ILE A 112 4.91 7.78 5.81
N SER A 113 5.08 8.07 4.53
CA SER A 113 5.63 9.32 4.03
C SER A 113 4.60 9.98 3.13
N ASN A 114 4.25 11.22 3.44
CA ASN A 114 3.43 12.04 2.56
C ASN A 114 4.35 12.84 1.64
N ASP A 115 4.44 12.43 0.39
CA ASP A 115 5.23 13.10 -0.64
C ASP A 115 4.33 14.06 -1.43
N ASP A 116 3.91 15.13 -0.75
CA ASP A 116 3.29 16.29 -1.40
C ASP A 116 4.43 17.25 -1.74
N GLU A 117 4.71 17.47 -3.04
CA GLU A 117 5.82 18.34 -3.53
C GLU A 117 5.85 19.74 -2.88
N MET A 118 4.76 20.16 -2.21
CA MET A 118 4.65 21.43 -1.49
C MET A 118 5.01 21.41 0.01
N SER A 119 5.27 20.25 0.62
CA SER A 119 5.64 20.18 2.04
C SER A 119 6.57 19.01 2.29
N VAL A 120 7.87 19.26 2.27
CA VAL A 120 8.87 18.33 2.82
C VAL A 120 8.66 18.22 4.33
N ARG A 121 7.74 17.36 4.74
CA ARG A 121 7.52 16.99 6.13
C ARG A 121 7.46 15.47 6.22
N ASN A 122 8.65 14.88 6.30
CA ASN A 122 8.83 13.45 6.56
C ASN A 122 8.48 13.18 8.03
N GLU A 123 7.20 12.97 8.34
CA GLU A 123 6.79 12.52 9.66
C GLU A 123 6.93 10.99 9.74
N LEU A 124 8.02 10.53 10.37
CA LEU A 124 8.26 9.11 10.63
C LEU A 124 7.35 8.62 11.76
N PHE A 125 6.29 7.90 11.43
CA PHE A 125 5.41 7.27 12.43
C PHE A 125 5.89 5.85 12.79
N THR A 126 6.84 5.72 13.71
CA THR A 126 7.17 4.39 14.25
C THR A 126 6.20 4.02 15.37
N LEU A 127 5.25 3.11 15.08
CA LEU A 127 4.44 2.46 16.10
C LEU A 127 5.33 1.50 16.91
N LYS A 128 5.85 1.96 18.05
CA LYS A 128 6.34 1.07 19.10
C LYS A 128 5.32 1.11 20.22
N ASP A 129 4.62 0.00 20.39
CA ASP A 129 3.84 -0.41 21.56
C ASP A 129 3.14 0.68 22.39
N GLU A 130 1.80 0.61 22.35
CA GLU A 130 0.81 1.26 23.23
C GLU A 130 0.37 2.70 22.89
N LYS A 131 -0.93 2.81 22.55
CA LYS A 131 -1.80 4.00 22.49
C LYS A 131 -1.34 5.15 21.57
N MET A 132 -1.92 5.18 20.38
CA MET A 132 -2.13 6.41 19.62
C MET A 132 -3.11 7.32 20.38
N GLU A 133 -2.59 8.32 21.09
CA GLU A 133 -3.34 9.53 21.41
C GLU A 133 -3.03 10.55 20.30
N VAL A 134 -3.91 10.62 19.31
CA VAL A 134 -3.87 11.68 18.28
C VAL A 134 -4.50 12.91 18.92
N VAL A 135 -3.68 13.90 19.24
CA VAL A 135 -4.19 15.25 19.55
C VAL A 135 -4.21 16.02 18.23
N LEU A 136 -5.42 16.26 17.73
CA LEU A 136 -5.74 17.09 16.57
C LEU A 136 -5.42 18.56 16.82
#